data_AF-A0A356E3Z4-F1
#
_entry.id   AF-A0A356E3Z4-F1
#
_cell.length_a   1.000
_cell.length_b   1.000
_cell.length_c   1.000
_cell.angle_alpha   90.00
_cell.angle_beta   90.00
_cell.angle_gamma   90.00
#
_symmetry.space_group_name_H-M   'P 1'
#
loop_
_entity.id
_entity.type
_entity.pdbx_description
1 polymer ?
#
loop_
_entity_poly.entity_id
_entity_poly.type
_entity_poly.pdbx_seq_one_letter_code
_entity_poly.pdbx_strand_id
1 'polypeptide(L)'
;MKPRDERKIYFCPRFHVNFYHSYRGDSADEQGFGKDIRIIRGILDDLDALRREGLTVHCAWDFDNVFSLGTLIPRHAPDILKRIKERVASDLDEIHVMSWNNGLLSAHTTEEFKLAIEWALRAPDGSGIIDVFNTCTSIARPQECMVTPSHLKLYKQLGIETISVYYSAIPFNGFGSFVPKLGVGQRYNPLLLVDENSG
;
A
#
# COMPACT_ATOMS: atom_id res chain seq x y z
N MET A 1 32.12 22.44 18.07
CA MET A 1 30.88 22.09 17.36
C MET A 1 30.15 21.09 18.26
N LYS A 2 28.98 21.44 18.81
CA LYS A 2 28.22 20.48 19.65
C LYS A 2 27.88 19.26 18.78
N PRO A 3 27.91 18.03 19.32
CA PRO A 3 27.40 16.87 18.59
C PRO A 3 26.01 17.23 18.08
N ARG A 4 25.77 17.07 16.77
CA ARG A 4 24.40 17.17 16.25
C ARG A 4 23.59 16.13 17.03
N ASP A 5 22.53 16.56 17.71
CA ASP A 5 21.57 15.66 18.37
C ASP A 5 21.34 14.42 17.50
N GLU A 6 21.37 13.24 18.11
CA GLU A 6 21.09 11.96 17.44
C GLU A 6 19.68 11.99 16.84
N ARG A 7 19.56 12.44 15.59
CA ARG A 7 18.30 12.42 14.86
C ARG A 7 18.07 10.99 14.40
N LYS A 8 17.13 10.31 15.04
CA LYS A 8 16.63 9.00 14.59
C LYS A 8 15.84 9.20 13.30
N ILE A 9 16.20 8.43 12.27
CA ILE A 9 15.45 8.33 11.02
C ILE A 9 14.76 6.97 11.04
N TYR A 10 13.44 6.98 10.92
CA TYR A 10 12.67 5.76 10.75
C TYR A 10 12.58 5.44 9.26
N PHE A 11 12.96 4.22 8.90
CA PHE A 11 12.82 3.70 7.54
C PHE A 11 11.78 2.59 7.56
N CYS A 12 10.72 2.77 6.77
CA CYS A 12 9.65 1.79 6.61
C CYS A 12 9.48 1.49 5.12
N PRO A 13 10.06 0.39 4.61
CA PRO A 13 9.84 -0.02 3.23
C PRO A 13 8.38 -0.43 3.06
N ARG A 14 7.74 0.15 2.03
CA ARG A 14 6.35 -0.15 1.70
C ARG A 14 6.19 -0.49 0.24
N PHE A 15 5.71 -1.70 -0.03
CA PHE A 15 5.63 -2.29 -1.35
C PHE A 15 4.19 -2.25 -1.86
N HIS A 16 4.01 -1.66 -3.04
CA HIS A 16 2.77 -1.75 -3.80
C HIS A 16 2.90 -2.91 -4.78
N VAL A 17 1.99 -3.89 -4.69
CA VAL A 17 1.99 -5.10 -5.49
C VAL A 17 0.79 -5.10 -6.42
N ASN A 18 1.06 -5.10 -7.72
CA ASN A 18 0.02 -5.22 -8.72
C ASN A 18 0.53 -6.01 -9.92
N PHE A 19 -0.06 -7.17 -10.19
CA PHE A 19 0.27 -8.07 -11.32
C PHE A 19 -0.63 -7.83 -12.53
N TYR A 20 -1.59 -6.89 -12.42
CA TYR A 20 -2.49 -6.45 -13.48
C TYR A 20 -2.14 -5.02 -13.92
N HIS A 21 -1.35 -4.94 -14.99
CA HIS A 21 -0.66 -3.73 -15.37
C HIS A 21 -1.42 -2.94 -16.45
N SER A 22 -1.39 -1.61 -16.31
CA SER A 22 -1.97 -0.70 -17.30
C SER A 22 -1.05 -0.42 -18.49
N TYR A 23 0.27 -0.57 -18.33
CA TYR A 23 1.28 -0.12 -19.33
C TYR A 23 2.19 -1.23 -19.86
N ARG A 24 2.24 -2.39 -19.20
CA ARG A 24 2.93 -3.60 -19.68
C ARG A 24 1.91 -4.75 -19.74
N GLY A 25 2.19 -5.81 -20.48
CA GLY A 25 1.29 -6.96 -20.53
C GLY A 25 1.27 -7.74 -19.22
N ASP A 26 0.28 -8.61 -19.06
CA ASP A 26 0.13 -9.50 -17.89
C ASP A 26 0.46 -10.95 -18.24
N SER A 27 1.44 -11.15 -19.13
CA SER A 27 1.95 -12.47 -19.44
C SER A 27 2.66 -13.08 -18.23
N ALA A 28 2.56 -14.41 -18.10
CA ALA A 28 3.22 -15.18 -17.06
C ALA A 28 4.72 -15.39 -17.35
N ASP A 29 5.41 -14.33 -17.75
CA ASP A 29 6.84 -14.29 -18.09
C ASP A 29 7.48 -12.94 -17.70
N GLU A 30 8.75 -12.74 -18.01
CA GLU A 30 9.49 -11.51 -17.68
C GLU A 30 8.98 -10.25 -18.41
N GLN A 31 8.16 -10.39 -19.45
CA GLN A 31 7.52 -9.26 -20.13
C GLN A 31 6.27 -8.78 -19.39
N GLY A 32 5.67 -9.64 -18.55
CA GLY A 32 4.56 -9.31 -17.66
C GLY A 32 4.90 -9.46 -16.18
N PHE A 33 4.08 -10.23 -15.46
CA PHE A 33 4.18 -10.34 -14.00
C PHE A 33 5.27 -11.30 -13.50
N GLY A 34 5.94 -12.04 -14.38
CA GLY A 34 7.08 -12.89 -14.01
C GLY A 34 8.23 -12.09 -13.41
N LYS A 35 8.45 -10.87 -13.91
CA LYS A 35 9.42 -9.92 -13.34
C LYS A 35 9.08 -9.55 -11.90
N ASP A 36 7.79 -9.34 -11.59
CA ASP A 36 7.33 -8.99 -10.24
C ASP A 36 7.52 -10.13 -9.26
N ILE A 37 7.20 -11.35 -9.70
CA ILE A 37 7.47 -12.57 -8.93
C ILE A 37 8.95 -12.64 -8.55
N ARG A 38 9.85 -12.43 -9.53
CA ARG A 38 11.31 -12.46 -9.28
C ARG A 38 11.75 -11.38 -8.30
N ILE A 39 11.25 -10.15 -8.45
CA ILE A 39 11.60 -9.02 -7.57
C ILE A 39 11.10 -9.30 -6.14
N ILE A 40 9.85 -9.71 -5.97
CA ILE A 40 9.28 -9.95 -4.64
C ILE A 40 10.00 -11.11 -3.93
N ARG A 41 10.33 -12.20 -4.64
CA ARG A 41 11.15 -13.28 -4.08
C ARG A 41 12.51 -12.77 -3.62
N GLY A 42 13.19 -11.97 -4.44
CA GLY A 42 14.47 -11.35 -4.06
C GLY A 42 14.36 -10.48 -2.81
N ILE A 43 13.33 -9.63 -2.73
CA ILE A 43 13.06 -8.82 -1.53
C ILE A 43 12.89 -9.71 -0.29
N LEU A 44 12.07 -10.75 -0.38
CA LEU A 44 11.85 -11.66 0.75
C LEU A 44 13.14 -12.42 1.14
N ASP A 45 13.97 -12.81 0.16
CA ASP A 45 15.25 -13.47 0.41
C ASP A 45 16.26 -12.54 1.11
N ASP A 46 16.31 -11.26 0.71
CA ASP A 46 17.11 -10.23 1.36
C ASP A 46 16.63 -9.97 2.80
N LEU A 47 15.31 -9.89 3.02
CA LEU A 47 14.72 -9.75 4.36
C LEU A 47 15.07 -10.94 5.26
N ASP A 48 15.06 -12.16 4.72
CA ASP A 48 15.44 -13.36 5.47
C ASP A 48 16.95 -13.38 5.76
N ALA A 49 17.79 -12.88 4.85
CA ALA A 49 19.22 -12.73 5.06
C ALA A 49 19.54 -11.74 6.19
N LEU A 50 18.94 -10.54 6.13
CA LEU A 50 19.07 -9.53 7.17
C LEU A 50 18.66 -10.08 8.54
N ARG A 51 17.56 -10.84 8.59
CA ARG A 51 17.10 -11.46 9.84
C ARG A 51 18.11 -12.47 10.39
N ARG A 52 18.75 -13.28 9.53
CA ARG A 52 19.83 -14.20 9.95
C ARG A 52 21.05 -13.45 10.48
N GLU A 53 21.30 -12.24 10.00
CA GLU A 53 22.35 -11.34 10.48
C GLU A 53 21.95 -10.56 11.76
N GLY A 54 20.74 -10.78 12.28
CA GLY A 54 20.24 -10.13 13.49
C GLY A 54 19.56 -8.78 13.24
N LEU A 55 19.34 -8.40 11.99
CA LEU A 55 18.62 -7.17 11.61
C LEU A 55 17.17 -7.49 11.26
N THR A 56 16.23 -7.00 12.06
CA THR A 56 14.80 -7.12 11.77
C THR A 56 14.31 -5.89 11.03
N VAL A 57 13.74 -6.10 9.85
CA VAL A 57 13.10 -5.05 9.05
C VAL A 57 11.61 -5.30 9.02
N HIS A 58 10.86 -4.29 9.48
CA HIS A 58 9.41 -4.27 9.37
C HIS A 58 9.00 -3.68 8.02
N CYS A 59 8.04 -4.28 7.35
CA CYS A 59 7.58 -3.84 6.03
C CYS A 59 6.08 -3.56 6.03
N ALA A 60 5.62 -2.79 5.06
CA ALA A 60 4.21 -2.66 4.73
C ALA A 60 3.95 -3.12 3.30
N TRP A 61 2.80 -3.76 3.07
CA TRP A 61 2.37 -4.22 1.75
C TRP A 61 0.98 -3.68 1.43
N ASP A 62 0.76 -3.32 0.18
CA ASP A 62 -0.57 -3.07 -0.38
C ASP A 62 -0.70 -3.77 -1.72
N PHE A 63 -1.91 -4.23 -2.05
CA PHE A 63 -2.19 -5.05 -3.22
C PHE A 63 -3.41 -4.51 -3.96
N ASP A 64 -3.48 -4.72 -5.27
CA ASP A 64 -4.79 -4.94 -5.87
C ASP A 64 -5.30 -6.33 -5.47
N ASN A 65 -6.57 -6.42 -5.11
CA ASN A 65 -7.08 -7.63 -4.51
C ASN A 65 -7.53 -8.63 -5.56
N VAL A 66 -8.51 -8.28 -6.39
CA VAL A 66 -9.19 -9.25 -7.26
C VAL A 66 -8.25 -9.93 -8.25
N PHE A 67 -7.28 -9.21 -8.81
CA PHE A 67 -6.35 -9.78 -9.78
C PHE A 67 -5.15 -10.41 -9.07
N SER A 68 -4.38 -9.64 -8.31
CA SER A 68 -3.15 -10.15 -7.67
C SER A 68 -3.43 -11.14 -6.55
N LEU A 69 -4.20 -10.75 -5.52
CA LEU A 69 -4.48 -11.64 -4.38
C LEU A 69 -5.48 -12.73 -4.71
N GLY A 70 -6.49 -12.45 -5.54
CA GLY A 70 -7.57 -13.39 -5.86
C GLY A 70 -7.18 -14.44 -6.88
N THR A 71 -6.30 -14.10 -7.84
CA THR A 71 -6.07 -14.96 -9.01
C THR A 71 -4.59 -15.21 -9.30
N LEU A 72 -3.80 -14.16 -9.56
CA LEU A 72 -2.48 -14.29 -10.18
C LEU A 72 -1.43 -14.81 -9.21
N ILE A 73 -1.32 -14.25 -8.01
CA ILE A 73 -0.35 -14.71 -7.01
C ILE A 73 -0.68 -16.14 -6.53
N PRO A 74 -1.92 -16.47 -6.12
CA PRO A 74 -2.23 -17.84 -5.71
C PRO A 74 -1.93 -18.89 -6.79
N ARG A 75 -2.11 -18.55 -8.07
CA ARG A 75 -1.90 -19.47 -9.19
C ARG A 75 -0.44 -19.62 -9.59
N HIS A 76 0.33 -18.53 -9.62
CA HIS A 76 1.66 -18.52 -10.23
C HIS A 76 2.81 -18.38 -9.22
N ALA A 77 2.53 -17.86 -8.02
CA ALA A 77 3.52 -17.69 -6.96
C ALA A 77 2.91 -17.85 -5.55
N PRO A 78 2.26 -18.99 -5.26
CA PRO A 78 1.65 -19.22 -3.94
C PRO A 78 2.67 -19.17 -2.80
N ASP A 79 3.95 -19.42 -3.09
CA ASP A 79 5.06 -19.29 -2.15
C ASP A 79 5.25 -17.85 -1.65
N ILE A 80 5.08 -16.85 -2.51
CA ILE A 80 5.16 -15.43 -2.13
C ILE A 80 4.05 -15.12 -1.13
N LEU A 81 2.81 -15.48 -1.46
CA LEU A 81 1.67 -15.21 -0.60
C LEU A 81 1.83 -15.90 0.77
N LYS A 82 2.31 -17.15 0.77
CA LYS A 82 2.61 -17.88 2.00
C LYS A 82 3.64 -17.13 2.86
N ARG A 83 4.77 -16.72 2.28
CA ARG A 83 5.85 -16.02 3.02
C ARG A 83 5.36 -14.68 3.58
N ILE A 84 4.61 -13.89 2.82
CA ILE A 84 4.06 -12.62 3.31
C ILE A 84 3.07 -12.88 4.45
N LYS A 85 2.18 -13.89 4.32
CA LYS A 85 1.25 -14.27 5.40
C LYS A 85 1.98 -14.68 6.69
N GLU A 86 3.08 -15.43 6.58
CA GLU A 86 3.91 -15.82 7.73
C GLU A 86 4.55 -14.61 8.42
N ARG A 87 5.01 -13.62 7.65
CA ARG A 87 5.58 -12.37 8.18
C ARG A 87 4.52 -11.50 8.86
N VAL A 88 3.34 -11.38 8.27
CA VAL A 88 2.19 -10.68 8.87
C VAL A 88 1.76 -11.36 10.17
N ALA A 89 1.62 -12.69 10.17
CA ALA A 89 1.26 -13.44 11.38
C ALA A 89 2.32 -13.36 12.49
N SER A 90 3.57 -13.02 12.14
CA SER A 90 4.68 -12.82 13.07
C SER A 90 4.89 -11.36 13.48
N ASP A 91 3.96 -10.47 13.15
CA ASP A 91 4.03 -9.02 13.45
C ASP A 91 5.28 -8.33 12.84
N LEU A 92 5.83 -8.91 11.78
CA LEU A 92 6.95 -8.33 11.04
C LEU A 92 6.47 -7.38 9.96
N ASP A 93 5.35 -7.71 9.32
CA ASP A 93 4.82 -6.96 8.20
C ASP A 93 3.36 -6.56 8.43
N GLU A 94 3.01 -5.39 7.91
CA GLU A 94 1.65 -4.84 7.96
C GLU A 94 1.01 -4.84 6.57
N ILE A 95 -0.31 -5.00 6.50
CA ILE A 95 -1.07 -4.86 5.25
C ILE A 95 -1.88 -3.56 5.29
N HIS A 96 -1.72 -2.74 4.26
CA HIS A 96 -2.45 -1.49 4.07
C HIS A 96 -3.54 -1.67 3.03
N VAL A 97 -4.62 -0.91 3.18
CA VAL A 97 -5.77 -0.93 2.27
C VAL A 97 -5.42 -0.23 0.96
N MET A 98 -5.80 -0.83 -0.17
CA MET A 98 -5.87 -0.15 -1.46
C MET A 98 -7.31 -0.22 -2.00
N SER A 99 -7.51 -0.22 -3.31
CA SER A 99 -8.81 -0.52 -3.92
C SER A 99 -8.89 -1.99 -4.32
N TRP A 100 -10.09 -2.56 -4.28
CA TRP A 100 -10.28 -3.98 -4.59
C TRP A 100 -9.76 -4.39 -5.97
N ASN A 101 -9.90 -3.53 -6.99
CA ASN A 101 -9.58 -3.84 -8.39
C ASN A 101 -8.55 -2.91 -9.01
N ASN A 102 -7.75 -2.20 -8.21
CA ASN A 102 -6.88 -1.12 -8.70
C ASN A 102 -7.64 0.01 -9.44
N GLY A 103 -8.93 0.20 -9.13
CA GLY A 103 -9.76 1.25 -9.67
C GLY A 103 -9.35 2.65 -9.19
N LEU A 104 -9.70 3.65 -10.00
CA LEU A 104 -9.47 5.08 -9.75
C LEU A 104 -10.43 5.60 -8.66
N LEU A 105 -10.16 5.26 -7.40
CA LEU A 105 -11.05 5.59 -6.26
C LEU A 105 -11.43 7.07 -6.20
N SER A 106 -10.50 7.97 -6.53
CA SER A 106 -10.74 9.41 -6.51
C SER A 106 -11.88 9.85 -7.46
N ALA A 107 -12.19 9.06 -8.49
CA ALA A 107 -13.27 9.35 -9.43
C ALA A 107 -14.60 8.68 -9.07
N HIS A 108 -14.66 7.87 -8.01
CA HIS A 108 -15.86 7.13 -7.64
C HIS A 108 -16.95 8.06 -7.06
N THR A 109 -18.21 7.68 -7.31
CA THR A 109 -19.35 8.11 -6.50
C THR A 109 -19.20 7.62 -5.05
N THR A 110 -20.05 8.10 -4.15
CA THR A 110 -20.01 7.67 -2.74
C THR A 110 -20.26 6.18 -2.60
N GLU A 111 -21.20 5.65 -3.39
CA GLU A 111 -21.62 4.26 -3.40
C GLU A 111 -20.52 3.34 -3.94
N GLU A 112 -19.92 3.71 -5.10
CA GLU A 112 -18.81 2.97 -5.69
C GLU A 112 -17.57 2.99 -4.78
N PHE A 113 -17.29 4.12 -4.12
CA PHE A 113 -16.18 4.24 -3.19
C PHE A 113 -16.35 3.28 -2.00
N LYS A 114 -17.53 3.31 -1.35
CA LYS A 114 -17.81 2.44 -0.20
C LYS A 114 -17.69 0.98 -0.58
N LEU A 115 -18.31 0.57 -1.69
CA LEU A 115 -18.26 -0.81 -2.16
C LEU A 115 -16.82 -1.25 -2.47
N ALA A 116 -16.03 -0.39 -3.13
CA ALA A 116 -14.65 -0.72 -3.48
C ALA A 116 -13.76 -0.91 -2.24
N ILE A 117 -13.95 -0.12 -1.18
CA ILE A 117 -13.20 -0.26 0.08
C ILE A 117 -13.72 -1.44 0.90
N GLU A 118 -15.04 -1.65 0.97
CA GLU A 118 -15.63 -2.82 1.64
C GLU A 118 -15.10 -4.11 1.03
N TRP A 119 -15.06 -4.22 -0.31
CA TRP A 119 -14.47 -5.38 -0.99
C TRP A 119 -12.95 -5.44 -0.88
N ALA A 120 -12.26 -4.30 -0.77
CA ALA A 120 -10.82 -4.31 -0.48
C ALA A 120 -10.53 -4.95 0.89
N LEU A 121 -11.44 -4.78 1.86
CA LEU A 121 -11.33 -5.40 3.18
C LEU A 121 -11.83 -6.84 3.19
N ARG A 122 -13.04 -7.08 2.67
CA ARG A 122 -13.72 -8.38 2.62
C ARG A 122 -14.51 -8.52 1.33
N ALA A 123 -14.09 -9.41 0.46
CA ALA A 123 -14.70 -9.60 -0.86
C ALA A 123 -15.54 -10.89 -0.89
N PRO A 124 -16.67 -10.92 -1.65
CA PRO A 124 -17.46 -12.14 -1.80
C PRO A 124 -16.71 -13.34 -2.38
N ASP A 125 -15.63 -13.09 -3.14
CA ASP A 125 -14.76 -14.10 -3.74
C ASP A 125 -13.58 -14.51 -2.84
N GLY A 126 -13.49 -13.95 -1.63
CA GLY A 126 -12.41 -14.20 -0.68
C GLY A 126 -11.08 -13.50 -1.00
N SER A 127 -11.07 -12.58 -1.97
CA SER A 127 -9.87 -11.79 -2.31
C SER A 127 -9.62 -10.59 -1.38
N GLY A 128 -10.54 -10.30 -0.45
CA GLY A 128 -10.40 -9.21 0.52
C GLY A 128 -9.17 -9.38 1.40
N ILE A 129 -8.54 -8.27 1.80
CA ILE A 129 -7.32 -8.30 2.63
C ILE A 129 -7.54 -9.10 3.92
N ILE A 130 -8.67 -8.88 4.60
CA ILE A 130 -8.97 -9.57 5.86
C ILE A 130 -9.24 -11.06 5.60
N ASP A 131 -9.81 -11.42 4.44
CA ASP A 131 -10.05 -12.82 4.08
C ASP A 131 -8.72 -13.55 3.81
N VAL A 132 -7.72 -12.85 3.25
CA VAL A 132 -6.41 -13.41 2.92
C VAL A 132 -5.44 -13.42 4.10
N PHE A 133 -5.34 -12.31 4.85
CA PHE A 133 -4.32 -12.07 5.87
C PHE A 133 -4.86 -12.07 7.31
N ASN A 134 -6.17 -12.12 7.52
CA ASN A 134 -6.86 -12.00 8.82
C ASN A 134 -6.69 -10.66 9.55
N THR A 135 -5.85 -9.75 9.05
CA THR A 135 -5.59 -8.44 9.65
C THR A 135 -5.26 -7.41 8.58
N CYS A 136 -5.49 -6.15 8.90
CA CYS A 136 -5.15 -4.98 8.09
C CYS A 136 -5.03 -3.77 9.01
N THR A 137 -4.18 -2.81 8.66
CA THR A 137 -4.09 -1.54 9.37
C THR A 137 -5.17 -0.58 8.91
N SER A 138 -5.44 0.46 9.72
CA SER A 138 -6.34 1.56 9.35
C SER A 138 -5.69 2.56 8.38
N ILE A 139 -4.73 2.12 7.57
CA ILE A 139 -3.96 2.94 6.63
C ILE A 139 -4.34 2.55 5.20
N ALA A 140 -4.77 3.53 4.40
CA ALA A 140 -4.98 3.35 2.98
C ALA A 140 -3.85 3.93 2.13
N ARG A 141 -3.41 3.18 1.11
CA ARG A 141 -2.85 3.73 -0.13
C ARG A 141 -3.96 3.80 -1.15
N PRO A 142 -4.49 4.98 -1.47
CA PRO A 142 -5.34 5.05 -2.65
C PRO A 142 -4.50 4.71 -3.89
N GLN A 143 -5.17 4.20 -4.92
CA GLN A 143 -4.53 3.95 -6.22
C GLN A 143 -3.80 5.20 -6.69
N GLU A 144 -2.53 5.01 -7.07
CA GLU A 144 -1.60 6.07 -7.45
C GLU A 144 -1.58 7.25 -6.45
N CYS A 145 -1.82 6.99 -5.16
CA CYS A 145 -1.82 8.00 -4.11
C CYS A 145 -2.76 9.20 -4.35
N MET A 146 -3.80 9.04 -5.17
CA MET A 146 -4.76 10.11 -5.48
C MET A 146 -5.89 10.15 -4.46
N VAL A 147 -6.35 11.36 -4.12
CA VAL A 147 -7.37 11.56 -3.10
C VAL A 147 -8.37 12.62 -3.56
N THR A 148 -9.64 12.37 -3.29
CA THR A 148 -10.71 13.36 -3.41
C THR A 148 -11.10 13.84 -2.01
N PRO A 149 -11.09 15.15 -1.71
CA PRO A 149 -11.35 15.67 -0.37
C PRO A 149 -12.67 15.18 0.24
N SER A 150 -13.75 15.07 -0.56
CA SER A 150 -15.05 14.57 -0.09
C SER A 150 -15.02 13.11 0.37
N HIS A 151 -14.04 12.30 -0.06
CA HIS A 151 -13.89 10.91 0.39
C HIS A 151 -13.21 10.80 1.77
N LEU A 152 -12.61 11.86 2.31
CA LEU A 152 -11.92 11.81 3.61
C LEU A 152 -12.85 11.40 4.76
N LYS A 153 -14.10 11.90 4.76
CA LYS A 153 -15.13 11.46 5.72
C LYS A 153 -15.51 10.00 5.51
N LEU A 154 -15.55 9.54 4.25
CA LEU A 154 -15.93 8.16 3.91
C LEU A 154 -14.87 7.16 4.37
N TYR A 155 -13.58 7.47 4.22
CA TYR A 155 -12.49 6.64 4.76
C TYR A 155 -12.68 6.39 6.26
N LYS A 156 -12.91 7.45 7.05
CA LYS A 156 -13.16 7.32 8.49
C LYS A 156 -14.39 6.48 8.82
N GLN A 157 -15.49 6.67 8.09
CA GLN A 157 -16.70 5.86 8.25
C GLN A 157 -16.46 4.37 8.01
N LEU A 158 -15.45 4.03 7.19
CA LEU A 158 -15.06 2.66 6.86
C LEU A 158 -13.89 2.16 7.73
N GLY A 159 -13.53 2.88 8.80
CA GLY A 159 -12.48 2.49 9.74
C GLY A 159 -11.05 2.77 9.26
N ILE A 160 -10.88 3.60 8.23
CA ILE A 160 -9.58 4.05 7.73
C ILE A 160 -9.26 5.43 8.32
N GLU A 161 -8.20 5.48 9.13
CA GLU A 161 -7.79 6.66 9.89
C GLU A 161 -6.67 7.45 9.23
N THR A 162 -5.87 6.78 8.39
CA THR A 162 -4.70 7.39 7.75
C THR A 162 -4.71 7.10 6.26
N ILE A 163 -4.36 8.11 5.47
CA ILE A 163 -4.04 7.94 4.06
C ILE A 163 -2.56 8.24 3.85
N SER A 164 -1.94 7.46 2.98
CA SER A 164 -0.56 7.69 2.58
C SER A 164 -0.52 8.18 1.15
N VAL A 165 -0.07 9.42 0.98
CA VAL A 165 -0.01 10.13 -0.31
C VAL A 165 1.41 10.56 -0.64
N TYR A 166 1.71 10.72 -1.92
CA TYR A 166 3.01 11.25 -2.33
C TYR A 166 3.09 12.75 -2.09
N TYR A 167 4.13 13.18 -1.38
CA TYR A 167 4.36 14.59 -1.17
C TYR A 167 5.12 15.27 -2.32
N SER A 168 6.22 14.70 -2.82
CA SER A 168 7.14 15.50 -3.64
C SER A 168 8.04 14.78 -4.65
N ALA A 169 7.78 13.52 -5.05
CA ALA A 169 8.70 12.80 -5.95
C ALA A 169 8.11 12.38 -7.31
N ILE A 170 6.79 12.39 -7.48
CA ILE A 170 6.13 11.97 -8.71
C ILE A 170 5.08 13.03 -9.08
N PRO A 171 5.29 13.82 -10.15
CA PRO A 171 4.45 14.98 -10.45
C PRO A 171 3.01 14.61 -10.88
N PHE A 172 2.80 13.39 -11.38
CA PHE A 172 1.52 12.92 -11.91
C PHE A 172 0.40 12.85 -10.85
N ASN A 173 0.76 12.68 -9.57
CA ASN A 173 -0.20 12.41 -8.49
C ASN A 173 0.23 13.01 -7.12
N GLY A 174 1.34 13.72 -7.04
CA GLY A 174 1.80 14.34 -5.79
C GLY A 174 0.97 15.57 -5.44
N PHE A 175 0.49 15.67 -4.20
CA PHE A 175 -0.22 16.88 -3.75
C PHE A 175 0.68 18.13 -3.79
N GLY A 176 2.01 17.94 -3.73
CA GLY A 176 3.01 18.99 -3.93
C GLY A 176 2.92 19.73 -5.26
N SER A 177 2.22 19.17 -6.27
CA SER A 177 1.94 19.88 -7.54
C SER A 177 0.95 21.05 -7.37
N PHE A 178 0.14 21.04 -6.30
CA PHE A 178 -0.94 22.01 -6.09
C PHE A 178 -0.74 22.87 -4.84
N VAL A 179 0.33 22.65 -4.07
CA VAL A 179 0.62 23.40 -2.84
C VAL A 179 2.06 23.92 -2.82
N PRO A 180 2.34 24.99 -2.05
CA PRO A 180 3.71 25.46 -1.85
C PRO A 180 4.65 24.38 -1.30
N LYS A 181 5.94 24.61 -1.54
CA LYS A 181 7.03 23.80 -1.01
C LYS A 181 7.00 23.79 0.53
N LEU A 182 6.55 22.69 1.14
CA LEU A 182 6.60 22.44 2.58
C LEU A 182 8.04 22.44 3.10
N GLY A 183 8.20 22.87 4.36
CA GLY A 183 9.48 22.87 5.06
C GLY A 183 10.00 21.45 5.32
N VAL A 184 11.32 21.31 5.56
CA VAL A 184 12.00 20.00 5.71
C VAL A 184 11.28 19.08 6.70
N GLY A 185 10.90 19.58 7.88
CA GLY A 185 10.18 18.78 8.87
C GLY A 185 8.88 18.18 8.34
N GLN A 186 8.09 18.97 7.59
CA GLN A 186 6.83 18.51 7.03
C GLN A 186 6.99 17.49 5.90
N ARG A 187 8.13 17.48 5.20
CA ARG A 187 8.37 16.52 4.09
C ARG A 187 8.67 15.11 4.56
N TYR A 188 9.25 15.00 5.76
CA TYR A 188 9.82 13.76 6.29
C TYR A 188 9.09 13.27 7.54
N ASN A 189 7.94 13.88 7.87
CA ASN A 189 7.12 13.49 9.01
C ASN A 189 5.64 13.42 8.61
N PRO A 190 4.82 12.62 9.31
CA PRO A 190 3.37 12.60 9.12
C PRO A 190 2.75 13.99 9.25
N LEU A 191 1.70 14.24 8.48
CA LEU A 191 0.93 15.48 8.48
C LEU A 191 -0.55 15.16 8.71
N LEU A 192 -1.26 16.10 9.33
CA LEU A 192 -2.71 16.06 9.41
C LEU A 192 -3.31 16.67 8.14
N LEU A 193 -4.10 15.90 7.40
CA LEU A 193 -4.91 16.42 6.31
C LEU A 193 -6.30 16.79 6.85
N VAL A 194 -6.72 18.02 6.60
CA VAL A 194 -8.02 18.56 7.03
C VAL A 194 -8.75 19.09 5.80
N ASP A 195 -10.01 18.73 5.63
CA ASP A 195 -10.94 19.42 4.74
C ASP A 195 -11.77 20.39 5.58
N GLU A 196 -11.60 21.69 5.34
CA GLU A 196 -12.19 22.78 6.14
C GLU A 196 -13.73 22.75 6.14
N ASN A 197 -14.34 22.25 5.06
CA ASN A 197 -15.79 22.14 4.95
C ASN A 197 -16.33 20.86 5.60
N SER A 198 -15.42 19.96 5.97
CA SER A 198 -15.68 18.63 6.50
C SER A 198 -15.43 18.51 8.00
N GLY A 199 -15.20 19.63 8.69
CA GLY A 199 -15.10 19.69 10.16
C GLY A 199 -16.23 18.94 10.86
#